data_AF-A0A935HD75-F1
#
_entry.id   AF-A0A935HD75-F1
#
_cell.length_a   1.000
_cell.length_b   1.000
_cell.length_c   1.000
_cell.angle_alpha   90.00
_cell.angle_beta   90.00
_cell.angle_gamma   90.00
#
_symmetry.space_group_name_H-M   'P 1'
#
loop_
_entity.id
_entity.type
_entity.pdbx_description
1 polymer ?
#
loop_
_entity_poly.entity_id
_entity_poly.type
_entity_poly.pdbx_seq_one_letter_code
_entity_poly.pdbx_strand_id
1 'polypeptide(L)'
;MQNNLAGLLTDSGDPAGGLAMHQEVFMARRRALGEPHADVAQSLMNIATAESALGRVPDAIRDVEAARRMYQTVHGDEHHDVTLATMMLARYQLSAGQLQQAETNARTALAAYDKRQDEPDERGATEFLLARIEWALGQHEVALTRARASLAQARQHGGSGFEPELIEAWLAERDGASPQP
;
A
#
# COMPACT_ATOMS: atom_id res chain seq x y z
N MET A 1 9.83 3.74 -20.60
CA MET A 1 8.78 4.71 -21.00
C MET A 1 7.36 4.18 -20.78
N GLN A 2 7.03 2.91 -21.08
CA GLN A 2 5.66 2.39 -20.91
C GLN A 2 5.14 2.37 -19.45
N ASN A 3 5.97 2.01 -18.46
CA ASN A 3 5.57 2.05 -17.05
C ASN A 3 5.16 3.44 -16.58
N ASN A 4 5.88 4.47 -17.02
CA ASN A 4 5.60 5.85 -16.64
C ASN A 4 4.32 6.35 -17.33
N LEU A 5 4.04 5.92 -18.56
CA LEU A 5 2.81 6.30 -19.25
C LEU A 5 1.57 5.65 -18.61
N ALA A 6 1.66 4.38 -18.22
CA ALA A 6 0.54 3.68 -17.59
C ALA A 6 0.24 4.20 -16.17
N GLY A 7 1.27 4.63 -15.42
CA GLY A 7 1.09 5.40 -14.18
C GLY A 7 0.37 6.73 -14.43
N LEU A 8 0.84 7.51 -15.42
CA LEU A 8 0.19 8.76 -15.81
C LEU A 8 -1.26 8.59 -16.27
N LEU A 9 -1.60 7.49 -16.96
CA LEU A 9 -2.97 7.23 -17.40
C LEU A 9 -3.91 6.94 -16.22
N THR A 10 -3.43 6.16 -15.25
CA THR A 10 -4.15 5.90 -14.00
C THR A 10 -4.41 7.21 -13.26
N ASP A 11 -3.40 8.09 -13.18
CA ASP A 11 -3.52 9.39 -12.53
C ASP A 11 -4.37 10.40 -13.33
N SER A 12 -4.45 10.24 -14.65
CA SER A 12 -5.25 11.10 -15.55
C SER A 12 -6.73 10.71 -15.65
N GLY A 13 -7.17 9.67 -14.93
CA GLY A 13 -8.57 9.23 -14.88
C GLY A 13 -8.97 8.15 -15.90
N ASP A 14 -8.02 7.49 -16.57
CA ASP A 14 -8.27 6.28 -17.37
C ASP A 14 -7.57 5.04 -16.79
N PRO A 15 -8.09 4.50 -15.68
CA PRO A 15 -7.54 3.30 -15.05
C PRO A 15 -7.72 2.04 -15.91
N ALA A 16 -8.67 2.02 -16.85
CA ALA A 16 -8.89 0.88 -17.75
C ALA A 16 -7.81 0.81 -18.83
N GLY A 17 -7.46 1.95 -19.44
CA GLY A 17 -6.32 2.06 -20.36
C GLY A 17 -4.99 1.74 -19.69
N GLY A 18 -4.77 2.26 -18.47
CA GLY A 18 -3.60 1.93 -17.65
C GLY A 18 -3.47 0.42 -17.36
N LEU A 19 -4.57 -0.24 -16.98
CA LEU A 19 -4.60 -1.68 -16.74
C LEU A 19 -4.20 -2.49 -17.98
N ALA A 20 -4.79 -2.18 -19.15
CA ALA A 20 -4.48 -2.89 -20.39
C ALA A 20 -2.98 -2.79 -20.74
N MET A 21 -2.40 -1.59 -20.60
CA MET A 21 -0.96 -1.39 -20.82
C MET A 21 -0.10 -2.17 -19.83
N HIS A 22 -0.45 -2.18 -18.54
CA HIS A 22 0.28 -2.95 -17.54
C HIS A 22 0.22 -4.47 -17.80
N GLN A 23 -0.92 -4.98 -18.29
CA GLN A 23 -1.07 -6.39 -18.68
C GLN A 23 -0.19 -6.75 -19.89
N GLU A 24 -0.10 -5.89 -20.90
CA GLU A 24 0.81 -6.10 -22.03
C GLU A 24 2.28 -6.15 -21.59
N VAL A 25 2.69 -5.20 -20.74
CA VAL A 25 4.04 -5.14 -20.17
C VAL A 25 4.35 -6.39 -19.33
N PHE A 26 3.40 -6.82 -18.49
CA PHE A 26 3.52 -8.05 -17.72
C PHE A 26 3.75 -9.26 -18.63
N MET A 27 2.94 -9.43 -19.67
CA MET A 27 3.08 -10.56 -20.61
C MET A 27 4.38 -10.52 -21.39
N ALA A 28 4.87 -9.33 -21.77
CA ALA A 28 6.16 -9.17 -22.43
C ALA A 28 7.33 -9.54 -21.49
N ARG A 29 7.34 -9.01 -20.27
CA ARG A 29 8.38 -9.29 -19.26
C ARG A 29 8.38 -10.75 -18.86
N ARG A 30 7.21 -11.34 -18.63
CA ARG A 30 7.07 -12.77 -18.30
C ARG A 30 7.68 -13.66 -19.38
N ARG A 31 7.44 -13.36 -20.65
CA ARG A 31 8.03 -14.13 -21.77
C ARG A 31 9.55 -13.95 -21.89
N ALA A 32 10.04 -12.74 -21.66
CA ALA A 32 11.46 -12.41 -21.83
C ALA A 32 12.34 -12.86 -20.65
N LEU A 33 11.81 -12.79 -19.42
CA LEU A 33 12.58 -12.94 -18.19
C LEU A 33 12.21 -14.21 -17.40
N GLY A 34 11.03 -14.78 -17.66
CA GLY A 34 10.50 -15.91 -16.88
C GLY A 34 9.99 -15.50 -15.49
N GLU A 35 9.62 -16.51 -14.70
CA GLU A 35 9.21 -16.36 -13.30
C GLU A 35 10.00 -17.35 -12.44
N PRO A 36 10.50 -16.94 -11.26
CA PRO A 36 10.34 -15.63 -10.62
C PRO A 36 11.36 -14.57 -11.12
N HIS A 37 10.90 -13.33 -11.31
CA HIS A 37 11.74 -12.18 -11.64
C HIS A 37 11.16 -10.87 -11.09
N ALA A 38 12.02 -9.98 -10.54
CA ALA A 38 11.61 -8.73 -9.90
C ALA A 38 10.77 -7.81 -10.82
N ASP A 39 11.20 -7.61 -12.08
CA ASP A 39 10.42 -6.82 -13.05
C ASP A 39 9.03 -7.38 -13.37
N VAL A 40 8.86 -8.70 -13.31
CA VAL A 40 7.56 -9.33 -13.51
C VAL A 40 6.68 -9.10 -12.27
N ALA A 41 7.26 -9.22 -11.06
CA ALA A 41 6.58 -8.87 -9.81
C ALA A 41 6.15 -7.39 -9.77
N GLN A 42 7.01 -6.47 -10.20
CA GLN A 42 6.67 -5.04 -10.29
C GLN A 42 5.51 -4.78 -11.26
N SER A 43 5.41 -5.57 -12.33
CA SER A 43 4.29 -5.43 -13.27
C SER A 43 2.97 -5.84 -12.63
N LEU A 44 2.98 -6.90 -11.82
CA LEU A 44 1.82 -7.32 -11.02
C LEU A 44 1.42 -6.27 -9.97
N MET A 45 2.39 -5.61 -9.32
CA MET A 45 2.12 -4.50 -8.39
C MET A 45 1.36 -3.34 -9.07
N ASN A 46 1.74 -3.02 -10.30
CA ASN A 46 1.09 -1.97 -11.08
C ASN A 46 -0.31 -2.39 -11.55
N ILE A 47 -0.48 -3.64 -11.98
CA ILE A 47 -1.79 -4.22 -12.32
C ILE A 47 -2.72 -4.15 -11.10
N ALA A 48 -2.26 -4.57 -9.93
CA ALA A 48 -3.05 -4.55 -8.70
C ALA A 48 -3.51 -3.12 -8.33
N THR A 49 -2.64 -2.12 -8.53
CA THR A 49 -3.01 -0.71 -8.34
C THR A 49 -4.15 -0.29 -9.27
N ALA A 50 -4.04 -0.58 -10.56
CA ALA A 50 -5.06 -0.25 -11.53
C ALA A 50 -6.38 -1.02 -11.30
N GLU A 51 -6.29 -2.30 -10.94
CA GLU A 51 -7.46 -3.13 -10.59
C GLU A 51 -8.19 -2.59 -9.36
N SER A 52 -7.45 -2.19 -8.32
CA SER A 52 -8.04 -1.56 -7.13
C SER A 52 -8.73 -0.23 -7.49
N ALA A 53 -8.16 0.58 -8.38
CA ALA A 53 -8.78 1.82 -8.85
C ALA A 53 -10.09 1.57 -9.62
N LEU A 54 -10.21 0.42 -10.28
CA LEU A 54 -11.43 -0.05 -10.95
C LEU A 54 -12.41 -0.76 -10.00
N GLY A 55 -12.13 -0.82 -8.69
CA GLY A 55 -12.95 -1.54 -7.72
C GLY A 55 -12.80 -3.07 -7.75
N ARG A 56 -11.85 -3.61 -8.52
CA ARG A 56 -11.54 -5.05 -8.62
C ARG A 56 -10.57 -5.48 -7.51
N VAL A 57 -10.93 -5.17 -6.27
CA VAL A 57 -10.07 -5.40 -5.10
C VAL A 57 -9.65 -6.87 -4.92
N PRO A 58 -10.51 -7.89 -5.16
CA PRO A 58 -10.09 -9.29 -5.06
C PRO A 58 -8.97 -9.68 -6.04
N ASP A 59 -9.00 -9.10 -7.25
CA ASP A 59 -7.94 -9.32 -8.25
C ASP A 59 -6.63 -8.67 -7.82
N ALA A 60 -6.71 -7.44 -7.31
CA ALA A 60 -5.55 -6.72 -6.77
C ALA A 60 -4.86 -7.46 -5.62
N ILE A 61 -5.64 -8.08 -4.72
CA ILE A 61 -5.12 -8.93 -3.63
C ILE A 61 -4.36 -10.14 -4.21
N ARG A 62 -4.95 -10.83 -5.19
CA ARG A 62 -4.32 -12.00 -5.83
C ARG A 62 -2.98 -11.63 -6.49
N ASP A 63 -2.94 -10.50 -7.20
CA ASP A 63 -1.76 -10.08 -7.95
C ASP A 63 -0.65 -9.56 -7.02
N VAL A 64 -0.98 -8.82 -5.96
CA VAL A 64 0.02 -8.37 -4.97
C VAL A 64 0.60 -9.54 -4.17
N GLU A 65 -0.20 -10.59 -3.87
CA GLU A 65 0.31 -11.82 -3.23
C GLU A 65 1.27 -12.58 -4.14
N ALA A 66 0.97 -12.66 -5.44
CA ALA A 66 1.86 -13.26 -6.43
C ALA A 66 3.17 -12.46 -6.53
N ALA A 67 3.10 -11.13 -6.62
CA ALA A 67 4.27 -10.25 -6.62
C ALA A 67 5.12 -10.45 -5.36
N ARG A 68 4.51 -10.46 -4.17
CA ARG A 68 5.20 -10.68 -2.89
C ARG A 68 5.98 -11.99 -2.90
N ARG A 69 5.36 -13.10 -3.30
CA ARG A 69 6.02 -14.42 -3.37
C ARG A 69 7.23 -14.41 -4.32
N MET A 70 7.11 -13.69 -5.43
CA MET A 70 8.22 -13.53 -6.38
C MET A 70 9.36 -12.71 -5.77
N TYR A 71 9.06 -11.56 -5.16
CA TYR A 71 10.09 -10.77 -4.47
C TYR A 71 10.79 -11.54 -3.35
N GLN A 72 10.05 -12.31 -2.55
CA GLN A 72 10.64 -13.18 -1.53
C GLN A 72 11.60 -14.21 -2.14
N THR A 73 11.23 -14.79 -3.28
CA THR A 73 12.09 -15.76 -3.97
C THR A 73 13.33 -15.13 -4.57
N VAL A 74 13.23 -13.91 -5.12
CA VAL A 74 14.32 -13.23 -5.82
C VAL A 74 15.29 -12.54 -4.85
N HIS A 75 14.78 -11.94 -3.78
CA HIS A 75 15.56 -11.06 -2.89
C HIS A 75 15.62 -11.51 -1.43
N GLY A 76 14.77 -12.46 -1.01
CA GLY A 76 14.58 -12.82 0.39
C GLY A 76 13.55 -11.95 1.10
N ASP A 77 13.14 -12.39 2.30
CA ASP A 77 12.00 -11.82 3.04
C ASP A 77 12.24 -10.39 3.58
N GLU A 78 13.50 -10.00 3.78
CA GLU A 78 13.86 -8.69 4.36
C GLU A 78 14.07 -7.60 3.30
N HIS A 79 13.79 -7.87 2.01
CA HIS A 79 13.97 -6.90 0.93
C HIS A 79 12.86 -5.84 0.89
N HIS A 80 13.19 -4.64 0.40
CA HIS A 80 12.26 -3.51 0.31
C HIS A 80 10.95 -3.87 -0.39
N ASP A 81 11.06 -4.48 -1.56
CA ASP A 81 9.90 -4.86 -2.37
C ASP A 81 8.94 -5.83 -1.67
N VAL A 82 9.45 -6.69 -0.77
CA VAL A 82 8.59 -7.59 0.03
C VAL A 82 7.78 -6.79 1.05
N THR A 83 8.42 -5.81 1.69
CA THR A 83 7.75 -4.90 2.63
C THR A 83 6.69 -4.06 1.92
N LEU A 84 7.03 -3.48 0.77
CA LEU A 84 6.11 -2.67 -0.03
C LEU A 84 4.90 -3.50 -0.49
N ALA A 85 5.13 -4.71 -1.02
CA ALA A 85 4.05 -5.62 -1.41
C ALA A 85 3.17 -6.02 -0.22
N THR A 86 3.76 -6.19 0.96
CA THR A 86 3.02 -6.49 2.20
C THR A 86 2.16 -5.32 2.65
N MET A 87 2.67 -4.08 2.57
CA MET A 87 1.88 -2.87 2.86
C MET A 87 0.73 -2.70 1.86
N MET A 88 0.96 -2.92 0.56
CA MET A 88 -0.09 -2.83 -0.45
C MET A 88 -1.16 -3.91 -0.26
N LEU A 89 -0.77 -5.12 0.12
CA LEU A 89 -1.72 -6.18 0.49
C LEU A 89 -2.61 -5.74 1.66
N ALA A 90 -2.04 -5.18 2.72
CA ALA A 90 -2.81 -4.66 3.85
C ALA A 90 -3.81 -3.58 3.42
N ARG A 91 -3.42 -2.68 2.51
CA ARG A 91 -4.28 -1.62 1.96
C ARG A 91 -5.48 -2.19 1.21
N TYR A 92 -5.27 -3.19 0.34
CA TYR A 92 -6.35 -3.82 -0.41
C TYR A 92 -7.24 -4.69 0.49
N GLN A 93 -6.66 -5.34 1.50
CA GLN A 93 -7.44 -6.08 2.49
C GLN A 93 -8.33 -5.15 3.33
N LEU A 94 -7.86 -3.95 3.67
CA LEU A 94 -8.70 -2.93 4.31
C LEU A 94 -9.88 -2.55 3.41
N SER A 95 -9.66 -2.28 2.11
CA SER A 95 -10.76 -1.92 1.20
C SER A 95 -11.73 -3.07 0.95
N ALA A 96 -11.27 -4.33 1.06
CA ALA A 96 -12.10 -5.52 1.02
C ALA A 96 -12.82 -5.85 2.36
N GLY A 97 -12.58 -5.08 3.43
CA GLY A 97 -13.13 -5.37 4.76
C GLY A 97 -12.49 -6.56 5.48
N GLN A 98 -11.34 -7.05 5.00
CA GLN A 98 -10.59 -8.17 5.58
C GLN A 98 -9.68 -7.69 6.73
N LEU A 99 -10.29 -7.10 7.75
CA LEU A 99 -9.60 -6.25 8.73
C LEU A 99 -8.49 -6.96 9.51
N GLN A 100 -8.68 -8.21 9.92
CA GLN A 100 -7.69 -8.96 10.70
C GLN A 100 -6.45 -9.31 9.86
N GLN A 101 -6.65 -9.61 8.58
CA GLN A 101 -5.54 -9.88 7.66
C GLN A 101 -4.79 -8.59 7.33
N ALA A 102 -5.55 -7.51 7.11
CA ALA A 102 -5.01 -6.18 6.90
C ALA A 102 -4.14 -5.74 8.09
N GLU A 103 -4.63 -5.89 9.33
CA GLU A 103 -3.88 -5.55 10.54
C GLU A 103 -2.58 -6.35 10.64
N THR A 104 -2.66 -7.67 10.41
CA THR A 104 -1.49 -8.55 10.44
C THR A 104 -0.42 -8.08 9.46
N ASN A 105 -0.80 -7.89 8.18
CA ASN A 105 0.15 -7.46 7.14
C ASN A 105 0.67 -6.04 7.40
N ALA A 106 -0.16 -5.11 7.86
CA ALA A 106 0.27 -3.75 8.19
C ALA A 106 1.28 -3.73 9.35
N ARG A 107 1.07 -4.53 10.40
CA ARG A 107 2.03 -4.69 11.50
C ARG A 107 3.34 -5.30 11.03
N THR A 108 3.28 -6.33 10.17
CA THR A 108 4.48 -6.94 9.58
C THR A 108 5.28 -5.93 8.75
N ALA A 109 4.61 -5.17 7.89
CA ALA A 109 5.26 -4.16 7.06
C ALA A 109 5.88 -3.04 7.93
N LEU A 110 5.14 -2.52 8.92
CA LEU A 110 5.63 -1.49 9.83
C LEU A 110 6.88 -1.95 10.59
N ALA A 111 6.87 -3.18 11.13
CA ALA A 111 8.02 -3.75 11.83
C ALA A 111 9.24 -3.94 10.92
N ALA A 112 9.04 -4.18 9.62
CA ALA A 112 10.14 -4.24 8.66
C ALA A 112 10.69 -2.84 8.33
N TYR A 113 9.82 -1.84 8.13
CA TYR A 113 10.24 -0.45 7.93
C TYR A 113 10.98 0.12 9.16
N ASP A 114 10.54 -0.22 10.38
CA ASP A 114 11.20 0.18 11.63
C ASP A 114 12.68 -0.26 11.70
N LYS A 115 13.03 -1.37 11.05
CA LYS A 115 14.40 -1.88 11.02
C LYS A 115 15.32 -1.13 10.05
N ARG A 116 14.79 -0.44 9.04
CA ARG A 116 15.59 0.12 7.93
C ARG A 116 16.02 1.57 8.13
N GLN A 117 15.26 2.37 8.88
CA GLN A 117 15.56 3.78 9.24
C GLN A 117 15.77 4.78 8.08
N ASP A 118 15.77 4.36 6.82
CA ASP A 118 16.01 5.17 5.62
C ASP A 118 14.74 5.46 4.79
N GLU A 119 13.59 4.92 5.19
CA GLU A 119 12.30 4.99 4.46
C GLU A 119 11.18 5.63 5.32
N PRO A 120 11.31 6.91 5.71
CA PRO A 120 10.37 7.56 6.64
C PRO A 120 8.96 7.73 6.04
N ASP A 121 8.85 7.90 4.72
CA ASP A 121 7.57 8.17 4.05
C ASP A 121 6.71 6.90 3.98
N GLU A 122 7.25 5.76 3.52
CA GLU A 122 6.54 4.48 3.49
C GLU A 122 6.21 3.97 4.88
N ARG A 123 7.13 4.17 5.85
CA ARG A 123 6.88 3.86 7.25
C ARG A 123 5.69 4.65 7.78
N GLY A 124 5.68 5.97 7.59
CA GLY A 124 4.60 6.86 8.01
C GLY A 124 3.26 6.48 7.37
N ALA A 125 3.25 6.22 6.05
CA ALA A 125 2.07 5.76 5.33
C ALA A 125 1.54 4.42 5.87
N THR A 126 2.43 3.49 6.23
CA THR A 126 2.07 2.21 6.84
C THR A 126 1.50 2.39 8.24
N GLU A 127 2.07 3.30 9.05
CA GLU A 127 1.59 3.61 10.38
C GLU A 127 0.18 4.22 10.34
N PHE A 128 -0.07 5.15 9.40
CA PHE A 128 -1.40 5.72 9.19
C PHE A 128 -2.39 4.70 8.62
N LEU A 129 -1.96 3.80 7.73
CA LEU A 129 -2.78 2.68 7.27
C LEU A 129 -3.23 1.79 8.45
N LEU A 130 -2.31 1.45 9.36
CA LEU A 130 -2.64 0.68 10.55
C LEU A 130 -3.63 1.42 11.45
N ALA A 131 -3.50 2.73 11.61
CA ALA A 131 -4.47 3.53 12.35
C ALA A 131 -5.89 3.42 11.75
N ARG A 132 -6.01 3.47 10.42
CA ARG A 132 -7.30 3.28 9.73
C ARG A 132 -7.88 1.87 9.92
N ILE A 133 -7.02 0.85 9.95
CA ILE A 133 -7.43 -0.54 10.21
C ILE A 133 -7.91 -0.69 11.66
N GLU A 134 -7.15 -0.18 12.63
CA GLU A 134 -7.49 -0.18 14.06
C GLU A 134 -8.82 0.55 14.29
N TRP A 135 -9.07 1.66 13.59
CA TRP A 135 -10.35 2.36 13.61
C TRP A 135 -11.49 1.47 13.11
N ALA A 136 -11.31 0.83 11.95
CA ALA A 136 -12.33 -0.07 11.38
C ALA A 136 -12.61 -1.30 12.26
N LEU A 137 -11.64 -1.71 13.07
CA LEU A 137 -11.78 -2.77 14.08
C LEU A 137 -12.48 -2.30 15.38
N GLY A 138 -12.85 -1.02 15.48
CA GLY A 138 -13.46 -0.43 16.68
C GLY A 138 -12.46 -0.02 17.77
N GLN A 139 -11.16 -0.08 17.49
CA GLN A 139 -10.09 0.28 18.43
C GLN A 139 -9.79 1.79 18.36
N HIS A 140 -10.81 2.63 18.56
CA HIS A 140 -10.76 4.05 18.24
C HIS A 140 -9.64 4.81 18.97
N GLU A 141 -9.43 4.57 20.27
CA GLU A 141 -8.37 5.26 21.03
C GLU A 141 -6.96 4.94 20.52
N VAL A 142 -6.72 3.66 20.20
CA VAL A 142 -5.44 3.19 19.65
C VAL A 142 -5.22 3.81 18.28
N ALA A 143 -6.25 3.79 17.43
CA ALA A 143 -6.22 4.37 16.10
C ALA A 143 -5.91 5.87 16.11
N LEU A 144 -6.58 6.65 16.96
CA LEU A 144 -6.34 8.09 17.08
C LEU A 144 -4.92 8.39 17.60
N THR A 145 -4.46 7.62 18.58
CA THR A 145 -3.09 7.75 19.11
C THR A 145 -2.06 7.47 18.01
N ARG A 146 -2.26 6.41 17.24
CA ARG A 146 -1.38 6.04 16.12
C ARG A 146 -1.40 7.07 15.00
N ALA A 147 -2.57 7.57 14.61
CA ALA A 147 -2.69 8.61 13.59
C ALA A 147 -1.97 9.91 14.02
N ARG A 148 -2.07 10.30 15.30
CA ARG A 148 -1.32 11.45 15.83
C ARG A 148 0.19 11.24 15.83
N ALA A 149 0.66 10.03 16.18
CA ALA A 149 2.08 9.70 16.12
C ALA A 149 2.61 9.74 14.68
N SER A 150 1.84 9.19 13.75
CA SER A 150 2.11 9.22 12.31
C SER A 150 2.19 10.66 11.77
N LEU A 151 1.24 11.53 12.14
CA LEU A 151 1.25 12.95 11.79
C LEU A 151 2.48 13.69 12.37
N ALA A 152 2.84 13.40 13.63
CA ALA A 152 4.01 14.03 14.25
C ALA A 152 5.30 13.69 13.51
N GLN A 153 5.46 12.44 13.06
CA GLN A 153 6.59 12.02 12.24
C GLN A 153 6.57 12.65 10.85
N ALA A 154 5.38 12.74 10.21
CA ALA A 154 5.21 13.41 8.93
C ALA A 154 5.81 14.83 8.95
N ARG A 155 5.45 15.58 10.00
CA ARG A 155 5.90 16.95 10.21
C ARG A 155 7.39 17.06 10.54
N GLN A 156 7.98 16.02 11.14
CA GLN A 156 9.41 16.00 11.46
C GLN A 156 10.29 15.67 10.25
N HIS A 157 9.83 14.80 9.35
CA HIS A 157 10.63 14.28 8.25
C HIS A 157 10.37 14.96 6.89
N GLY A 158 9.24 15.65 6.71
CA GLY A 158 9.05 16.66 5.65
C GLY A 158 9.44 16.24 4.22
N GLY A 159 9.16 15.00 3.82
CA GLY A 159 9.40 14.46 2.48
C GLY A 159 8.21 14.62 1.53
N SER A 160 8.46 14.57 0.22
CA SER A 160 7.47 14.83 -0.84
C SER A 160 6.42 13.72 -1.04
N GLY A 161 6.42 12.65 -0.25
CA GLY A 161 5.54 11.49 -0.45
C GLY A 161 4.46 11.29 0.62
N PHE A 162 4.57 11.94 1.78
CA PHE A 162 3.69 11.70 2.91
C PHE A 162 2.90 12.97 3.26
N GLU A 163 1.62 13.03 2.89
CA GLU A 163 0.76 14.21 3.04
C GLU A 163 0.15 14.29 4.46
N PRO A 164 0.70 15.11 5.39
CA PRO A 164 0.13 15.29 6.72
C PRO A 164 -1.32 15.82 6.69
N GLU A 165 -1.69 16.56 5.65
CA GLU A 165 -3.02 17.13 5.45
C GLU A 165 -4.11 16.05 5.45
N LEU A 166 -3.82 14.89 4.86
CA LEU A 166 -4.75 13.77 4.82
C LEU A 166 -5.00 13.17 6.20
N ILE A 167 -3.96 13.10 7.04
CA ILE A 167 -4.05 12.61 8.41
C ILE A 167 -4.79 13.63 9.29
N GLU A 168 -4.51 14.91 9.09
CA GLU A 168 -5.21 16.01 9.78
C GLU A 168 -6.70 16.00 9.48
N ALA A 169 -7.08 15.89 8.21
CA ALA A 169 -8.49 15.77 7.81
C ALA A 169 -9.15 14.53 8.44
N TRP A 170 -8.46 13.38 8.38
CA TRP A 170 -8.97 12.13 8.96
C TRP A 170 -9.17 12.23 10.48
N LEU A 171 -8.25 12.89 11.20
CA LEU A 171 -8.34 13.15 12.64
C LEU A 171 -9.46 14.14 12.96
N ALA A 172 -9.58 15.24 12.21
CA ALA A 172 -10.60 16.26 12.45
C ALA A 172 -12.03 15.70 12.34
N GLU A 173 -12.27 14.82 11.36
CA GLU A 173 -13.54 14.11 11.20
C GLU A 173 -13.90 13.21 12.39
N ARG A 174 -12.90 12.72 13.13
CA ARG A 174 -13.06 11.64 14.12
C ARG A 174 -12.92 12.11 15.57
N ASP A 175 -12.11 13.12 15.82
CA ASP A 175 -12.02 13.79 17.13
C ASP A 175 -13.34 14.51 17.47
N GLY A 176 -14.05 15.03 16.46
CA GLY A 176 -15.40 15.59 16.61
C GLY A 176 -16.53 14.57 16.76
N ALA A 177 -16.26 13.27 16.54
CA ALA A 177 -17.25 12.19 16.55
C ALA A 177 -17.29 11.42 17.89
N SER A 178 -16.66 11.94 18.95
CA SER A 178 -16.81 11.38 20.29
C SER A 178 -18.30 11.29 20.65
N PRO A 179 -18.83 10.13 21.07
CA PRO A 179 -20.22 10.05 21.47
C PRO A 179 -20.42 11.00 22.65
N GLN A 180 -21.34 11.95 22.50
CA GLN A 180 -21.82 12.73 23.63
C GLN A 180 -22.32 11.77 24.72
N PRO A 181 -22.05 12.08 26.01
CA PRO A 181 -22.37 11.19 27.12
C PRO A 181 -23.87 10.87 27.22
#